data_AF-A0A317Z632-F1
#
_entry.id   AF-A0A317Z632-F1
#
_cell.length_a   1.000
_cell.length_b   1.000
_cell.length_c   1.000
_cell.angle_alpha   90.00
_cell.angle_beta   90.00
_cell.angle_gamma   90.00
#
_symmetry.space_group_name_H-M   'P 1'
#
loop_
_entity.id
_entity.type
_entity.pdbx_description
1 polymer ?
#
loop_
_entity_poly.entity_id
_entity_poly.type
_entity_poly.pdbx_seq_one_letter_code
_entity_poly.pdbx_strand_id
1 'polypeptide(L)'
;GQKIYDYINDRGEQAVFSQLDAPKVEFNSILETFEDGLKQEQDVTHRFYDLSEIAHEYKDYATISFLNWFLDEQVEEESMFETHI
;
A
#
# COMPACT_ATOMS: atom_id res chain seq x y z
N GLY A 1 -3.73 4.52 10.46
CA GLY A 1 -2.80 3.42 10.12
C GLY A 1 -2.95 2.16 10.97
N GLN A 2 -4.15 1.78 11.44
CA GLN A 2 -4.36 0.49 12.14
C GLN A 2 -5.21 -0.52 11.34
N LYS A 3 -5.89 -0.03 10.29
CA LYS A 3 -6.93 -0.75 9.55
C LYS A 3 -6.54 -2.15 9.10
N ILE A 4 -5.34 -2.34 8.56
CA ILE A 4 -4.90 -3.63 7.99
C ILE A 4 -4.79 -4.70 9.07
N TYR A 5 -4.08 -4.42 10.17
CA TYR A 5 -3.93 -5.43 11.22
C TYR A 5 -5.19 -5.58 12.06
N ASP A 6 -5.99 -4.53 12.23
CA ASP A 6 -7.31 -4.63 12.85
C ASP A 6 -8.20 -5.58 12.04
N TYR A 7 -8.21 -5.43 10.72
CA TYR A 7 -8.95 -6.31 9.83
C TYR A 7 -8.48 -7.76 9.90
N ILE A 8 -7.16 -7.99 9.87
CA ILE A 8 -6.61 -9.35 10.04
C ILE A 8 -7.10 -9.96 11.36
N ASN A 9 -7.05 -9.19 12.46
CA ASN A 9 -7.52 -9.63 13.77
C ASN A 9 -9.03 -9.90 13.80
N ASP A 10 -9.84 -9.02 13.19
CA ASP A 10 -11.30 -9.17 13.09
C ASP A 10 -11.72 -10.38 12.24
N ARG A 11 -10.85 -10.81 11.32
CA ARG A 11 -11.03 -12.04 10.52
C ARG A 11 -10.63 -13.31 11.28
N GLY A 12 -10.19 -13.19 12.53
CA GLY A 12 -9.83 -14.29 13.42
C GLY A 12 -8.39 -14.76 13.29
N GLU A 13 -7.55 -14.04 12.54
CA GLU A 13 -6.13 -14.30 12.39
C GLU A 13 -5.31 -13.39 13.32
N GLN A 14 -4.02 -13.66 13.50
CA GLN A 14 -3.14 -12.78 14.27
C GLN A 14 -2.21 -12.01 13.34
N ALA A 15 -2.26 -10.67 13.38
CA ALA A 15 -1.27 -9.86 12.70
C ALA A 15 0.13 -10.09 13.29
N VAL A 16 1.08 -10.48 12.43
CA VAL A 16 2.48 -10.72 12.82
C VAL A 16 3.37 -9.64 12.23
N PHE A 17 4.21 -9.03 13.08
CA PHE A 17 5.14 -7.99 12.68
C PHE A 17 6.56 -8.56 12.59
N SER A 18 7.24 -8.23 11.50
CA SER A 18 8.65 -8.50 11.28
C SER A 18 9.47 -7.21 11.29
N GLN A 19 10.78 -7.34 11.32
CA GLN A 19 11.68 -6.20 11.20
C GLN A 19 11.57 -5.58 9.80
N LEU A 20 11.61 -4.25 9.75
CA LEU A 20 11.66 -3.47 8.51
C LEU A 20 13.07 -2.93 8.29
N ASP A 21 13.45 -2.80 7.03
CA ASP A 21 14.67 -2.10 6.65
C ASP A 21 14.54 -0.60 6.93
N ALA A 22 15.67 0.05 7.22
CA ALA A 22 15.69 1.49 7.40
C ALA A 22 15.38 2.20 6.06
N PRO A 23 14.60 3.29 6.06
CA PRO A 23 14.34 4.04 4.84
C PRO A 23 15.64 4.70 4.35
N LYS A 24 15.68 5.03 3.05
CA LYS A 24 16.71 5.90 2.49
C LYS A 24 16.64 7.27 3.15
N VAL A 25 17.79 7.80 3.57
CA VAL A 25 17.88 9.11 4.28
C VAL A 25 18.73 10.14 3.56
N GLU A 26 19.43 9.75 2.50
CA GLU A 26 20.26 10.65 1.68
C GLU A 26 19.71 10.72 0.26
N PHE A 27 19.46 11.94 -0.23
CA PHE A 27 18.97 12.22 -1.58
C PHE A 27 19.86 13.29 -2.22
N ASN A 28 20.16 13.16 -3.50
CA ASN A 28 20.99 14.10 -4.25
C ASN A 28 20.21 15.35 -4.69
N SER A 29 18.88 15.27 -4.75
CA SER A 29 18.03 16.41 -5.08
C SER A 29 16.59 16.24 -4.57
N ILE A 30 15.83 17.34 -4.58
CA ILE A 30 14.38 17.31 -4.30
C ILE A 30 13.66 16.44 -5.35
N LEU A 31 14.06 16.53 -6.63
CA LEU A 31 13.48 15.73 -7.70
C LEU A 31 13.62 14.23 -7.40
N GLU A 32 14.82 13.80 -7.00
CA GLU A 32 15.07 12.40 -6.63
C GLU A 32 14.19 11.95 -5.45
N THR A 33 13.91 12.84 -4.49
CA THR A 33 12.99 12.53 -3.39
C THR A 33 11.58 12.25 -3.88
N PHE A 34 11.07 13.04 -4.84
CA PHE A 34 9.73 12.80 -5.42
C PHE A 34 9.69 11.57 -6.33
N GLU A 35 10.73 11.34 -7.15
CA GLU A 35 10.85 10.14 -7.99
C GLU A 35 10.90 8.85 -7.16
N ASP A 36 11.70 8.83 -6.09
CA ASP A 36 11.77 7.70 -5.17
C ASP A 36 10.44 7.48 -4.43
N GLY A 37 9.77 8.58 -4.04
CA GLY A 37 8.44 8.53 -3.41
C GLY A 37 7.38 7.95 -4.33
N LEU A 38 7.30 8.41 -5.58
CA LEU A 38 6.37 7.87 -6.57
C LEU A 38 6.60 6.36 -6.79
N LYS A 39 7.88 5.97 -6.91
CA LYS A 39 8.21 4.55 -7.08
C LYS A 39 7.77 3.71 -5.87
N GLN A 40 7.96 4.23 -4.66
CA GLN A 40 7.50 3.55 -3.45
C GLN A 40 5.96 3.41 -3.44
N GLU A 41 5.22 4.46 -3.82
CA GLU A 41 3.76 4.40 -3.89
C GLU A 41 3.28 3.40 -4.94
N GLN A 42 3.89 3.38 -6.12
CA GLN A 42 3.59 2.39 -7.17
C GLN A 42 3.86 0.95 -6.68
N ASP A 43 4.98 0.72 -5.99
CA ASP A 43 5.30 -0.58 -5.38
C ASP A 43 4.26 -1.01 -4.33
N VAL A 44 3.74 -0.06 -3.55
CA VAL A 44 2.66 -0.29 -2.57
C VAL A 44 1.36 -0.63 -3.30
N THR A 45 0.95 0.16 -4.30
CA THR A 45 -0.25 -0.09 -5.11
C THR A 45 -0.23 -1.46 -5.76
N HIS A 46 0.90 -1.86 -6.35
CA HIS A 46 1.05 -3.19 -6.95
C HIS A 46 0.81 -4.32 -5.95
N ARG A 47 1.33 -4.21 -4.72
CA ARG A 47 1.05 -5.21 -3.67
C ARG A 47 -0.44 -5.31 -3.34
N PHE A 48 -1.16 -4.20 -3.39
CA PHE A 48 -2.61 -4.21 -3.17
C PHE A 48 -3.40 -4.76 -4.35
N TYR A 49 -2.93 -4.57 -5.59
CA TYR A 49 -3.48 -5.28 -6.74
C TYR A 49 -3.30 -6.78 -6.61
N ASP A 50 -2.12 -7.26 -6.23
CA ASP A 50 -1.88 -8.69 -6.00
C ASP A 50 -2.82 -9.26 -4.92
N LEU A 51 -3.02 -8.54 -3.82
CA LEU A 51 -3.99 -8.92 -2.78
C LEU A 51 -5.43 -8.95 -3.30
N SER A 52 -5.81 -7.98 -4.14
CA SER A 52 -7.13 -7.91 -4.76
C SER A 52 -7.37 -9.09 -5.71
N GLU A 53 -6.38 -9.42 -6.54
CA GLU A 53 -6.43 -10.58 -7.44
C GLU A 53 -6.65 -11.89 -6.65
N ILE A 54 -5.88 -12.09 -5.58
CA ILE A 54 -6.05 -13.25 -4.68
C ILE A 54 -7.46 -13.25 -4.07
N ALA A 55 -7.92 -12.13 -3.53
CA ALA A 55 -9.25 -12.05 -2.92
C ALA A 55 -10.37 -12.36 -3.93
N HIS A 56 -10.21 -11.94 -5.18
CA HIS A 56 -11.11 -12.26 -6.29
C HIS A 56 -11.05 -13.74 -6.68
N GLU A 57 -9.87 -14.34 -6.76
CA GLU A 57 -9.68 -15.78 -7.06
C GLU A 57 -10.43 -16.65 -6.04
N TYR A 58 -10.26 -16.36 -4.75
CA TYR A 58 -10.89 -17.10 -3.65
C TYR A 58 -12.32 -16.65 -3.34
N LYS A 59 -12.83 -15.63 -4.04
CA LYS A 59 -14.15 -15.01 -3.80
C LYS A 59 -14.33 -14.55 -2.35
N ASP A 60 -13.27 -14.02 -1.73
CA ASP A 60 -13.36 -13.39 -0.42
C ASP A 60 -13.93 -11.96 -0.56
N TYR A 61 -15.26 -11.89 -0.64
CA TYR A 61 -15.99 -10.62 -0.78
C TYR A 61 -15.74 -9.63 0.35
N ALA A 62 -15.44 -10.12 1.56
CA ALA A 62 -15.11 -9.24 2.68
C ALA A 62 -13.76 -8.58 2.45
N THR A 63 -12.76 -9.34 2.00
CA THR A 63 -11.41 -8.82 1.70
C THR A 63 -11.46 -7.90 0.47
N ILE A 64 -12.21 -8.24 -0.58
CA ILE A 64 -12.41 -7.35 -1.74
C ILE A 64 -13.00 -6.00 -1.29
N SER A 65 -14.09 -6.01 -0.53
CA SER A 65 -14.71 -4.77 -0.05
C SER A 65 -13.80 -3.98 0.88
N PHE A 66 -12.98 -4.67 1.67
CA PHE A 66 -11.99 -4.06 2.53
C PHE A 66 -10.96 -3.35 1.63
N LEU A 67 -10.22 -4.04 0.78
CA LEU A 67 -9.13 -3.47 -0.03
C LEU A 67 -9.50 -2.23 -0.84
N ASN A 68 -10.77 -2.07 -1.25
CA ASN A 68 -11.24 -0.88 -1.97
C ASN A 68 -10.86 0.46 -1.31
N TRP A 69 -10.92 0.60 0.02
CA TRP A 69 -10.56 1.89 0.64
C TRP A 69 -9.12 2.29 0.32
N PHE A 70 -8.22 1.29 0.26
CA PHE A 70 -6.80 1.53 0.05
C PHE A 70 -6.50 1.77 -1.41
N LEU A 71 -7.21 1.09 -2.32
CA LEU A 71 -7.12 1.37 -3.75
C LEU A 71 -7.57 2.80 -4.06
N ASP A 72 -8.63 3.28 -3.43
CA ASP A 72 -9.08 4.68 -3.56
C ASP A 72 -8.02 5.66 -3.01
N GLU A 73 -7.37 5.33 -1.88
CA GLU A 73 -6.30 6.13 -1.26
C GLU A 73 -5.06 6.24 -2.18
N GLN A 74 -4.61 5.13 -2.78
CA GLN A 74 -3.44 5.15 -3.67
C GLN A 74 -3.65 5.97 -4.95
N VAL A 75 -4.88 6.06 -5.46
CA VAL A 75 -5.20 6.93 -6.61
C VAL A 75 -4.92 8.40 -6.28
N GLU A 76 -5.22 8.82 -5.05
CA GLU A 76 -4.94 10.19 -4.59
C GLU A 76 -3.44 10.40 -4.33
N GLU A 77 -2.77 9.44 -3.71
CA GLU A 77 -1.33 9.52 -3.40
C GLU A 77 -0.47 9.56 -4.68
N GLU A 78 -0.66 8.64 -5.64
CA GLU A 78 0.13 8.62 -6.88
C GLU A 78 -0.06 9.91 -7.70
N SER A 79 -1.29 10.42 -7.80
CA SER A 79 -1.61 11.68 -8.47
C SER A 79 -0.88 12.88 -7.85
N MET A 80 -0.74 12.89 -6.51
CA MET A 80 -0.02 13.93 -5.79
C MET A 80 1.47 13.92 -6.14
N PHE A 81 2.10 12.74 -6.20
CA PHE A 81 3.50 12.62 -6.60
C PHE A 81 3.71 12.98 -8.08
N GLU A 82 2.88 12.49 -8.99
CA GLU A 82 2.99 12.79 -10.43
C GLU A 82 2.85 14.28 -10.74
N THR A 83 2.04 15.01 -9.98
CA THR A 83 1.87 16.47 -10.15
C THR A 83 3.13 17.27 -9.79
N HIS A 84 4.01 16.70 -8.97
CA HIS A 84 5.18 17.39 -8.40
C HIS A 84 6.53 16.92 -8.96
N ILE A 85 6.50 15.98 -9.90
CA ILE A 85 7.64 15.57 -10.76
C ILE A 85 7.59 16.37 -12.07
#